data_AF-A0A2N1SP90-F1
#
_entry.id   AF-A0A2N1SP90-F1
#
_cell.length_a   1.000
_cell.length_b   1.000
_cell.length_c   1.000
_cell.angle_alpha   90.00
_cell.angle_beta   90.00
_cell.angle_gamma   90.00
#
_symmetry.space_group_name_H-M   'P 1'
#
loop_
_entity.id
_entity.type
_entity.pdbx_description
1 polymer ?
#
loop_
_entity_poly.entity_id
_entity_poly.type
_entity_poly.pdbx_seq_one_letter_code
_entity_poly.pdbx_strand_id
1 'polypeptide(L)'
;MAFSYMANRSQYVLPGGGIDPGETPQECAQRECMEELGLGITASEPVGMVREYYDGILRYENLYLEAKPTGLRGTPQRTEEEIGLGIQERWLDLQSTRPTLLQAPAHLMPHESQTDHVQRAIANCHMRELLGISTVLGWPWETIAESRTRIAGIAVEFKII
;
A
#
# COMPACT_ATOMS: atom_id res chain seq x y z
N MET A 1 0.92 12.96 -2.93
CA MET A 1 0.33 11.96 -2.03
C MET A 1 1.35 11.51 -1.01
N ALA A 2 0.88 11.13 0.17
CA ALA A 2 1.72 10.63 1.26
C ALA A 2 1.85 9.11 1.18
N PHE A 3 3.03 8.60 1.48
CA PHE A 3 3.37 7.18 1.57
C PHE A 3 3.99 6.90 2.93
N SER A 4 3.69 5.72 3.45
CA SER A 4 4.48 5.04 4.48
C SER A 4 5.68 4.39 3.80
N TYR A 5 6.83 5.03 3.90
CA TYR A 5 8.08 4.53 3.32
C TYR A 5 8.83 3.66 4.33
N MET A 6 8.87 2.35 4.10
CA MET A 6 9.65 1.41 4.91
C MET A 6 11.12 1.48 4.50
N ALA A 7 11.91 2.27 5.22
CA ALA A 7 13.31 2.51 4.86
C ALA A 7 14.16 1.24 4.79
N ASN A 8 13.88 0.26 5.66
CA ASN A 8 14.66 -0.97 5.73
C ASN A 8 14.31 -1.99 4.64
N ARG A 9 13.19 -1.81 3.94
CA ARG A 9 12.79 -2.63 2.78
C ARG A 9 12.73 -1.84 1.46
N SER A 10 13.00 -0.53 1.50
CA SER A 10 12.85 0.42 0.38
C SER A 10 11.47 0.37 -0.28
N GLN A 11 10.42 0.26 0.53
CA GLN A 11 9.04 0.14 0.04
C GLN A 11 8.27 1.43 0.21
N TYR A 12 7.59 1.88 -0.84
CA TYR A 12 6.54 2.89 -0.79
C TYR A 12 5.19 2.17 -0.73
N VAL A 13 4.49 2.25 0.39
CA VAL A 13 3.09 1.80 0.50
C VAL A 13 2.20 2.96 0.89
N LEU A 14 0.95 2.96 0.41
CA LEU A 14 -0.03 3.89 0.95
C LEU A 14 -0.27 3.53 2.43
N PRO A 15 -0.51 4.51 3.32
CA PRO A 15 -0.80 4.21 4.72
C PRO A 15 -2.06 3.37 4.83
N GLY A 16 -2.03 2.36 5.68
CA GLY A 16 -3.15 1.45 5.85
C GLY A 16 -2.75 0.15 6.54
N GLY A 17 -3.76 -0.61 6.95
CA GLY A 17 -3.57 -1.86 7.67
C GLY A 17 -4.86 -2.66 7.76
N GLY A 18 -4.96 -3.48 8.81
CA GLY A 18 -6.12 -4.34 9.03
C GLY A 18 -7.34 -3.52 9.45
N ILE A 19 -8.53 -3.91 8.96
CA ILE A 19 -9.80 -3.35 9.46
C ILE A 19 -10.17 -4.12 10.73
N ASP A 20 -10.30 -3.42 11.85
CA ASP A 20 -10.67 -4.02 13.13
C ASP A 20 -12.16 -4.38 13.22
N PRO A 21 -12.57 -5.30 14.12
CA PRO A 21 -13.98 -5.65 14.28
C PRO A 21 -14.86 -4.45 14.61
N GLY A 22 -15.81 -4.15 13.72
CA GLY A 22 -16.75 -3.03 13.86
C GLY A 22 -16.24 -1.72 13.28
N GLU A 23 -15.02 -1.70 12.74
CA GLU A 23 -14.43 -0.54 12.05
C GLU A 23 -14.89 -0.48 10.59
N THR A 24 -15.24 0.70 10.12
CA THR A 24 -15.46 0.96 8.68
C THR A 24 -14.11 1.12 7.95
N PRO A 25 -14.03 0.89 6.63
CA PRO A 25 -12.81 1.15 5.86
C PRO A 25 -12.26 2.58 6.04
N GLN A 26 -13.14 3.56 6.22
CA GLN A 26 -12.79 4.96 6.44
C GLN A 26 -12.19 5.21 7.81
N GLU A 27 -12.74 4.60 8.86
CA GLU A 27 -12.21 4.65 10.22
C GLU A 27 -10.82 3.99 10.27
N CYS A 28 -10.68 2.82 9.63
CA CYS A 28 -9.39 2.13 9.48
C CYS A 28 -8.35 3.05 8.82
N ALA A 29 -8.66 3.62 7.66
CA ALA A 29 -7.74 4.51 6.97
C ALA A 29 -7.34 5.74 7.82
N GLN A 30 -8.28 6.31 8.59
CA GLN A 30 -8.02 7.44 9.48
C GLN A 30 -7.11 7.05 10.65
N ARG A 31 -7.37 5.89 11.29
CA ARG A 31 -6.56 5.36 12.38
C ARG A 31 -5.14 5.07 11.91
N GLU A 32 -4.99 4.29 10.85
CA GLU A 32 -3.69 3.88 10.28
C GLU A 32 -2.86 5.09 9.85
N CYS A 33 -3.46 6.10 9.18
CA CYS A 33 -2.75 7.33 8.84
C CYS A 33 -2.24 8.10 10.08
N MET A 34 -3.01 8.09 11.17
CA MET A 34 -2.59 8.71 12.43
C MET A 34 -1.51 7.89 13.13
N GLU A 35 -1.64 6.57 13.18
CA GLU A 35 -0.69 5.65 13.83
C GLU A 35 0.65 5.63 13.10
N GLU A 36 0.66 5.46 11.78
CA GLU A 36 1.89 5.34 11.02
C GLU A 36 2.59 6.68 10.79
N LEU A 37 1.83 7.74 10.47
CA LEU A 37 2.36 9.02 9.98
C LEU A 37 2.02 10.22 10.88
N GLY A 38 1.14 10.06 11.86
CA GLY A 38 0.63 11.19 12.63
C GLY A 38 -0.14 12.17 11.76
N LEU A 39 -0.80 11.70 10.69
CA LEU A 39 -1.51 12.52 9.72
C LEU A 39 -3.02 12.34 9.87
N GLY A 40 -3.72 13.42 10.23
CA GLY A 40 -5.19 13.42 10.20
C GLY A 40 -5.72 13.55 8.77
N ILE A 41 -6.66 12.68 8.42
CA ILE A 41 -7.33 12.65 7.11
C ILE A 41 -8.85 12.56 7.24
N THR A 42 -9.55 12.86 6.15
CA THR A 42 -10.93 12.45 5.92
C THR A 42 -10.94 11.54 4.69
N ALA A 43 -11.49 10.34 4.83
CA ALA A 43 -11.54 9.31 3.78
C ALA A 43 -12.93 9.25 3.13
N SER A 44 -12.98 8.97 1.84
CA SER A 44 -14.20 8.66 1.08
C SER A 44 -14.62 7.20 1.28
N GLU A 45 -15.76 6.81 0.70
CA GLU A 45 -16.05 5.39 0.45
C GLU A 45 -14.93 4.73 -0.38
N PRO A 46 -14.70 3.42 -0.24
CA PRO A 46 -13.80 2.67 -1.12
C PRO A 46 -14.20 2.80 -2.58
N VAL A 47 -13.23 3.06 -3.45
CA VAL A 47 -13.41 3.19 -4.91
C VAL A 47 -12.73 2.07 -5.69
N GLY A 48 -11.90 1.27 -5.01
CA GLY A 48 -11.11 0.23 -5.64
C GLY A 48 -10.78 -0.92 -4.70
N MET A 49 -10.61 -2.10 -5.29
CA MET A 49 -10.16 -3.29 -4.59
C MET A 49 -9.12 -4.04 -5.41
N VAL A 50 -8.03 -4.44 -4.75
CA VAL A 50 -6.99 -5.30 -5.32
C VAL A 50 -6.91 -6.58 -4.48
N ARG A 51 -7.12 -7.73 -5.13
CA ARG A 51 -6.95 -9.05 -4.52
C ARG A 51 -5.73 -9.73 -5.10
N GLU A 52 -4.94 -10.35 -4.25
CA GLU A 52 -3.74 -11.07 -4.64
C GLU A 52 -3.84 -12.54 -4.22
N TYR A 53 -3.75 -13.42 -5.21
CA TYR A 53 -3.74 -14.85 -5.09
C TYR A 53 -2.33 -15.37 -5.31
N TYR A 54 -1.86 -16.24 -4.43
CA TYR A 54 -0.53 -16.85 -4.51
C TYR A 54 -0.74 -18.36 -4.58
N ASP A 55 -0.33 -18.95 -5.69
CA ASP A 55 -0.54 -20.37 -5.99
C ASP A 55 -2.03 -20.76 -5.88
N GLY A 56 -2.91 -19.85 -6.33
CA GLY A 56 -4.37 -20.01 -6.30
C GLY A 56 -5.03 -19.67 -4.95
N ILE A 57 -4.26 -19.31 -3.91
CA ILE A 57 -4.79 -18.99 -2.57
C ILE A 57 -4.87 -17.48 -2.40
N LEU A 58 -6.05 -16.94 -2.08
CA LEU A 58 -6.22 -15.53 -1.71
C LEU A 58 -5.39 -15.23 -0.45
N ARG A 59 -4.43 -14.30 -0.55
CA ARG A 59 -3.59 -13.87 0.58
C ARG A 59 -3.88 -12.45 1.03
N TYR A 60 -4.16 -11.56 0.09
CA TYR A 60 -4.40 -10.15 0.38
C TYR A 60 -5.62 -9.66 -0.39
N GLU A 61 -6.43 -8.85 0.30
CA GLU A 61 -7.53 -8.09 -0.25
C GLU A 61 -7.39 -6.66 0.31
N ASN A 62 -7.11 -5.70 -0.57
CA ASN A 62 -6.84 -4.31 -0.19
C ASN A 62 -7.92 -3.42 -0.78
N LEU A 63 -8.54 -2.60 0.07
CA LEU A 63 -9.49 -1.56 -0.32
C LEU A 63 -8.75 -0.22 -0.45
N TYR A 64 -9.05 0.52 -1.51
CA TYR A 64 -8.47 1.82 -1.79
C TYR A 64 -9.53 2.90 -1.78
N LEU A 65 -9.23 4.02 -1.13
CA LEU A 65 -10.13 5.14 -0.91
C LEU A 65 -9.40 6.45 -1.23
N GLU A 66 -10.15 7.48 -1.64
CA GLU A 66 -9.61 8.84 -1.69
C GLU A 66 -9.54 9.39 -0.26
N ALA A 67 -8.43 10.03 0.09
CA ALA A 67 -8.26 10.69 1.38
C ALA A 67 -7.74 12.12 1.21
N LYS A 68 -8.25 13.04 2.03
CA LYS A 68 -7.81 14.44 2.07
C LYS A 68 -7.25 14.78 3.45
N PRO A 69 -6.08 15.43 3.54
CA PRO A 69 -5.52 15.83 4.82
C PRO A 69 -6.41 16.89 5.47
N THR A 70 -6.63 16.78 6.77
CA THR A 70 -7.40 17.78 7.54
C THR A 70 -6.52 18.91 8.08
N GLY A 71 -5.19 18.75 7.98
CA GLY A 71 -4.20 19.63 8.60
C GLY A 71 -3.86 19.24 10.04
N LEU A 72 -4.61 18.31 10.65
CA LEU A 72 -4.28 17.76 11.97
C LEU A 72 -2.99 16.95 11.89
N ARG A 73 -2.11 17.15 12.89
CA ARG A 73 -0.89 16.37 13.08
C ARG A 73 -0.83 15.81 14.48
N GLY A 74 -0.44 14.54 14.58
CA GLY A 74 -0.19 13.83 15.83
C GLY A 74 1.21 13.22 15.86
N THR A 75 1.52 12.53 16.95
CA THR A 75 2.73 11.71 17.07
C THR A 75 2.42 10.30 16.56
N PRO A 76 3.19 9.75 15.61
CA PRO A 76 3.02 8.37 15.17
C PRO A 76 3.09 7.39 16.34
N GLN A 77 2.18 6.41 16.36
CA GLN A 77 2.10 5.31 17.30
C GLN A 77 2.22 4.00 16.54
N ARG A 78 3.47 3.63 16.26
CA ARG A 78 3.81 2.49 15.41
C ARG A 78 3.94 1.21 16.20
N THR A 79 3.61 0.09 15.57
CA THR A 79 3.89 -1.24 16.12
C THR A 79 5.40 -1.52 16.16
N GLU A 80 5.83 -2.52 16.94
CA GLU A 80 7.24 -2.93 16.97
C GLU A 80 7.75 -3.35 15.59
N GLU A 81 6.90 -3.99 14.78
CA GLU A 81 7.21 -4.38 13.40
C GLU A 81 7.46 -3.14 12.52
N GLU A 82 6.58 -2.17 12.53
CA GLU A 82 6.71 -0.92 11.75
C GLU A 82 7.91 -0.07 12.17
N ILE A 83 8.22 -0.04 13.47
CA ILE A 83 9.46 0.56 13.98
C ILE A 83 10.66 -0.19 13.38
N GLY A 84 10.62 -1.52 13.38
CA GLY A 84 11.63 -2.37 12.75
C GLY A 84 11.77 -2.18 11.24
N LEU A 85 10.69 -1.80 10.54
CA LEU A 85 10.69 -1.47 9.11
C LEU A 85 11.19 -0.05 8.81
N GLY A 86 11.31 0.79 9.83
CA GLY A 86 11.79 2.16 9.71
C GLY A 86 10.84 3.03 8.91
N ILE A 87 9.52 2.95 9.19
CA ILE A 87 8.50 3.75 8.49
C ILE A 87 8.79 5.25 8.60
N GLN A 88 8.75 5.92 7.44
CA GLN A 88 8.90 7.36 7.28
C GLN A 88 7.78 7.91 6.40
N GLU A 89 7.28 9.10 6.74
CA GLU A 89 6.39 9.86 5.87
C GLU A 89 7.17 10.32 4.63
N ARG A 90 6.71 9.92 3.43
CA ARG A 90 7.25 10.40 2.16
C ARG A 90 6.14 10.97 1.29
N TRP A 91 6.32 12.22 0.86
CA TRP A 91 5.44 12.85 -0.10
C TRP A 91 6.01 12.75 -1.50
N LEU A 92 5.23 12.17 -2.42
CA LEU A 92 5.51 12.20 -3.85
C LEU A 92 4.47 13.08 -4.54
N ASP A 93 4.89 13.85 -5.52
CA ASP A 93 3.94 14.52 -6.42
C ASP A 93 3.26 13.48 -7.33
N LEU A 94 2.11 13.84 -7.91
CA LEU A 94 1.32 12.91 -8.72
C LEU A 94 2.07 12.47 -9.99
N GLN A 95 2.94 13.31 -10.55
CA GLN A 95 3.66 13.03 -11.79
C GLN A 95 4.85 12.09 -11.55
N SER A 96 5.51 12.19 -10.40
CA SER A 96 6.64 11.37 -10.00
C SER A 96 6.23 10.04 -9.36
N THR A 97 5.02 9.96 -8.79
CA THR A 97 4.52 8.73 -8.13
C THR A 97 4.69 7.48 -8.99
N ARG A 98 4.17 7.49 -10.22
CA ARG A 98 4.24 6.32 -11.12
C ARG A 98 5.69 5.92 -11.45
N PRO A 99 6.56 6.81 -11.98
CA PRO A 99 7.93 6.43 -12.28
C PRO A 99 8.74 6.03 -11.04
N THR A 100 8.51 6.65 -9.88
CA THR A 100 9.18 6.27 -8.62
C THR A 100 8.82 4.84 -8.21
N LEU A 101 7.53 4.50 -8.16
CA LEU A 101 7.09 3.16 -7.75
C LEU A 101 7.52 2.07 -8.76
N LEU A 102 7.57 2.36 -10.06
CA LEU A 102 8.03 1.41 -11.08
C LEU A 102 9.55 1.12 -11.00
N GLN A 103 10.34 2.01 -10.40
CA GLN A 103 11.81 1.91 -10.33
C GLN A 103 12.33 1.54 -8.94
N ALA A 104 11.49 1.64 -7.91
CA ALA A 104 11.90 1.41 -6.53
C ALA A 104 12.27 -0.07 -6.29
N PRO A 105 13.45 -0.37 -5.71
CA PRO A 105 13.86 -1.73 -5.42
C PRO A 105 13.25 -2.21 -4.10
N ALA A 106 12.08 -2.84 -4.12
CA ALA A 106 11.53 -3.51 -2.93
C ALA A 106 12.32 -4.77 -2.59
N HIS A 107 12.78 -4.90 -1.34
CA HIS A 107 13.58 -6.04 -0.89
C HIS A 107 13.30 -6.44 0.56
N LEU A 108 13.72 -7.66 0.91
CA LEU A 108 13.77 -8.15 2.29
C LEU A 108 14.96 -7.54 3.02
N MET A 109 14.86 -7.36 4.34
CA MET A 109 16.05 -7.00 5.12
C MET A 109 17.07 -8.15 5.13
N PRO A 110 18.39 -7.88 5.27
CA PRO A 110 19.44 -8.91 5.16
C PRO A 110 19.32 -10.14 6.08
N HIS A 111 18.61 -10.02 7.20
CA HIS A 111 18.40 -11.09 8.19
C HIS A 111 16.94 -11.54 8.28
N GLU A 112 16.12 -11.08 7.36
CA GLU A 112 14.70 -11.36 7.35
C GLU A 112 14.43 -12.67 6.61
N SER A 113 13.81 -13.62 7.30
CA SER A 113 13.32 -14.85 6.69
C SER A 113 11.80 -14.78 6.61
N GLN A 114 11.27 -14.81 5.39
CA GLN A 114 9.84 -14.78 5.14
C GLN A 114 9.40 -15.99 4.35
N THR A 115 8.13 -16.36 4.51
CA THR A 115 7.52 -17.36 3.65
C THR A 115 7.53 -16.92 2.20
N ASP A 116 7.56 -17.88 1.28
CA ASP A 116 7.66 -17.64 -0.17
C ASP A 116 6.60 -16.65 -0.71
N HIS A 117 5.33 -16.78 -0.26
CA HIS A 117 4.29 -15.84 -0.66
C HIS A 117 4.51 -14.41 -0.14
N VAL A 118 5.07 -14.24 1.06
CA VAL A 118 5.41 -12.91 1.61
C VAL A 118 6.57 -12.27 0.85
N GLN A 119 7.59 -13.04 0.47
CA GLN A 119 8.69 -12.53 -0.36
C GLN A 119 8.16 -12.01 -1.71
N ARG A 120 7.25 -12.76 -2.32
CA ARG A 120 6.57 -12.36 -3.56
C ARG A 120 5.66 -11.14 -3.36
N ALA A 121 4.96 -11.04 -2.23
CA ALA A 121 4.15 -9.87 -1.91
C ALA A 121 4.97 -8.60 -1.70
N ILE A 122 6.15 -8.73 -1.09
CA ILE A 122 7.14 -7.67 -0.97
C ILE A 122 7.61 -7.22 -2.36
N ALA A 123 7.96 -8.16 -3.24
CA ALA A 123 8.37 -7.83 -4.61
C ALA A 123 7.23 -7.20 -5.44
N ASN A 124 5.97 -7.50 -5.14
CA ASN A 124 4.80 -6.98 -5.85
C ASN A 124 4.21 -5.69 -5.24
N CYS A 125 4.74 -5.19 -4.11
CA CYS A 125 4.04 -4.17 -3.32
C CYS A 125 3.79 -2.87 -4.10
N HIS A 126 4.79 -2.33 -4.81
CA HIS A 126 4.62 -1.09 -5.59
C HIS A 126 3.63 -1.26 -6.73
N MET A 127 3.57 -2.45 -7.32
CA MET A 127 2.62 -2.76 -8.38
C MET A 127 1.19 -2.78 -7.84
N ARG A 128 0.99 -3.38 -6.66
CA ARG A 128 -0.28 -3.34 -5.94
C ARG A 128 -0.71 -1.89 -5.66
N GLU A 129 0.18 -1.06 -5.13
CA GLU A 129 -0.14 0.34 -4.86
C GLU A 129 -0.48 1.14 -6.12
N LEU A 130 0.24 0.92 -7.23
CA LEU A 130 -0.07 1.60 -8.49
C LEU A 130 -1.46 1.27 -9.01
N LEU A 131 -1.95 0.05 -8.78
CA LEU A 131 -3.31 -0.34 -9.14
C LEU A 131 -4.34 0.36 -8.26
N GLY A 132 -4.12 0.37 -6.95
CA GLY A 132 -4.97 1.11 -6.02
C GLY A 132 -5.02 2.60 -6.32
N ILE A 133 -3.88 3.22 -6.60
CA ILE A 133 -3.78 4.62 -7.01
C ILE A 133 -4.54 4.85 -8.33
N SER A 134 -4.49 3.91 -9.26
CA SER A 134 -5.17 4.05 -10.55
C SER A 134 -6.70 4.10 -10.43
N THR A 135 -7.33 3.47 -9.42
CA THR A 135 -8.78 3.61 -9.20
C THR A 135 -9.13 4.99 -8.71
N VAL A 136 -8.35 5.51 -7.76
CA VAL A 136 -8.59 6.83 -7.15
C VAL A 136 -8.37 7.95 -8.16
N LEU A 137 -7.34 7.84 -9.00
CA LEU A 137 -6.98 8.89 -9.96
C LEU A 137 -7.57 8.69 -11.38
N GLY A 138 -8.24 7.56 -11.64
CA GLY A 138 -8.76 7.22 -12.97
C GLY A 138 -7.67 7.02 -14.03
N TRP A 139 -6.48 6.55 -13.63
CA TRP A 139 -5.39 6.28 -14.57
C TRP A 139 -5.65 4.98 -15.36
N PRO A 140 -5.20 4.86 -16.63
CA PRO A 140 -5.27 3.61 -17.37
C PRO A 140 -4.46 2.52 -16.66
N TRP A 141 -5.17 1.57 -16.05
CA TRP A 141 -4.59 0.52 -15.22
C TRP A 141 -4.04 -0.64 -16.04
N GLU A 142 -4.44 -0.77 -17.32
CA GLU A 142 -4.06 -1.86 -18.21
C GLU A 142 -2.55 -1.91 -18.41
N THR A 143 -1.92 -0.76 -18.64
CA THR A 143 -0.45 -0.66 -18.78
C THR A 143 0.30 -1.01 -17.49
N ILE A 144 -0.31 -0.77 -16.33
CA ILE A 144 0.22 -1.17 -15.02
C ILE A 144 0.07 -2.69 -14.89
N ALA A 145 -1.09 -3.25 -15.26
CA ALA A 145 -1.34 -4.68 -15.24
C ALA A 145 -0.42 -5.48 -16.18
N GLU A 146 -0.09 -4.96 -17.37
CA GLU A 146 0.86 -5.59 -18.29
C GLU A 146 2.27 -5.70 -17.71
N SER A 147 2.69 -4.74 -16.88
CA SER A 147 3.99 -4.74 -16.22
C SER A 147 4.11 -5.71 -15.04
N ARG A 148 3.01 -6.35 -14.61
CA ARG A 148 2.97 -7.38 -13.54
C ARG A 148 3.73 -8.68 -13.89
N THR A 149 4.10 -8.84 -15.16
CA THR A 149 4.46 -10.13 -15.79
C THR A 149 5.85 -10.69 -15.43
N ARG A 150 6.26 -10.66 -14.16
CA ARG A 150 7.57 -11.24 -13.77
C ARG A 150 7.58 -12.10 -12.51
N ILE A 151 6.56 -12.07 -11.66
CA ILE A 151 6.57 -12.85 -10.41
C ILE A 151 5.67 -14.08 -10.57
N ALA A 152 6.29 -15.26 -10.57
CA ALA A 152 5.60 -16.54 -10.76
C ALA A 152 4.59 -16.81 -9.63
N GLY A 153 3.46 -17.43 -9.97
CA GLY A 153 2.46 -17.89 -9.00
C GLY A 153 1.55 -16.79 -8.43
N ILE A 154 1.71 -15.52 -8.84
CA ILE A 154 0.79 -14.45 -8.44
C ILE A 154 -0.30 -14.25 -9.50
N ALA A 155 -1.57 -14.29 -9.07
CA ALA A 155 -2.69 -13.75 -9.83
C ALA A 155 -3.28 -12.56 -9.07
N VAL A 156 -3.61 -11.48 -9.79
CA VAL A 156 -4.13 -10.26 -9.16
C VAL A 156 -5.46 -9.89 -9.81
N GLU A 157 -6.53 -9.89 -9.02
CA GLU A 157 -7.84 -9.38 -9.43
C GLU A 157 -7.97 -7.92 -9.02
N PHE A 158 -8.59 -7.13 -9.88
CA PHE A 158 -8.76 -5.70 -9.70
C PHE A 158 -10.19 -5.31 -10.02
N LYS A 159 -10.81 -4.53 -9.15
CA LYS A 159 -12.20 -4.08 -9.28
C LYS A 159 -12.35 -2.63 -8.86
N ILE A 160 -13.01 -1.84 -9.71
CA ILE A 160 -13.54 -0.52 -9.36
C ILE A 160 -14.90 -0.73 -8.68
N ILE A 161 -15.14 -0.04 -7.57
CA ILE A 161 -16.37 -0.16 -6.74
C ILE A 161 -17.25 1.07 -6.94
#